data_AF-J3I7H7-F1
#
_entry.id   AF-J3I7H7-F1
#
_cell.length_a   1.000
_cell.length_b   1.000
_cell.length_c   1.000
_cell.angle_alpha   90.00
_cell.angle_beta   90.00
_cell.angle_gamma   90.00
#
_symmetry.space_group_name_H-M   'P 1'
#
loop_
_entity.id
_entity.type
_entity.pdbx_description
1 polymer ?
#
loop_
_entity_poly.entity_id
_entity_poly.type
_entity_poly.pdbx_seq_one_letter_code
_entity_poly.pdbx_strand_id
1 'polypeptide(L)'
;MAVIVVDVLRLIQTGHTARWFFFGGNGMKKRLTVMSGVLMALLLAVQPASAASAPPLTQLKVLKVESPGCGFETIEEGQAQTRCNHAGPNIRIYVLEVGYGRSQPHVALDGFEVDGTRTPVCAYDNGNLTDCSQRTKVVGNLYVFNLAGKQEGTFTFSNTSINAPGNTMSTQLYIK
;
A
#
# COMPACT_ATOMS: atom_id res chain seq x y z
N MET A 1 -9.48 11.69 20.44
CA MET A 1 -8.74 11.95 21.70
C MET A 1 -7.83 10.76 21.96
N ALA A 2 -6.53 11.03 22.05
CA ALA A 2 -5.46 10.06 22.24
C ALA A 2 -5.22 9.80 23.73
N VAL A 3 -4.94 8.56 24.11
CA VAL A 3 -4.22 8.15 25.35
C VAL A 3 -3.57 6.77 25.04
N ILE A 4 -2.28 6.69 24.66
CA ILE A 4 -1.08 6.41 25.52
C ILE A 4 -1.09 4.94 26.01
N VAL A 5 -0.36 3.98 25.41
CA VAL A 5 1.09 3.68 25.43
C VAL A 5 1.72 3.64 26.83
N VAL A 6 2.43 2.54 27.12
CA VAL A 6 3.42 2.32 28.20
C VAL A 6 2.86 1.86 29.56
N ASP A 7 3.09 0.59 29.90
CA ASP A 7 3.81 0.30 31.14
C ASP A 7 4.62 -1.00 30.98
N VAL A 8 5.78 -0.82 30.36
CA VAL A 8 6.92 -1.73 30.47
C VAL A 8 7.66 -1.30 31.74
N LEU A 9 7.92 -2.26 32.62
CA LEU A 9 8.91 -2.19 33.71
C LEU A 9 8.47 -1.46 34.99
N ARG A 10 7.84 -2.20 35.91
CA ARG A 10 8.04 -1.97 37.35
C ARG A 10 8.39 -3.26 38.10
N LEU A 11 9.68 -3.33 38.42
CA LEU A 11 10.31 -3.83 39.66
C LEU A 11 9.39 -4.62 40.61
N ILE A 12 9.65 -5.90 40.88
CA ILE A 12 10.55 -6.35 41.97
C ILE A 12 10.40 -5.51 43.23
N GLN A 13 9.53 -5.96 44.16
CA GLN A 13 9.76 -6.02 45.61
C GLN A 13 8.43 -6.24 46.35
N THR A 14 8.21 -7.44 46.88
CA THR A 14 7.66 -7.63 48.24
C THR A 14 7.97 -9.06 48.65
N GLY A 15 8.95 -9.22 49.53
CA GLY A 15 9.27 -10.49 50.16
C GLY A 15 8.25 -10.85 51.25
N HIS A 16 8.00 -12.13 51.44
CA HIS A 16 7.43 -12.67 52.67
C HIS A 16 8.09 -14.00 53.01
N THR A 17 8.90 -13.93 54.07
CA THR A 17 9.09 -14.91 55.16
C THR A 17 9.34 -16.38 54.81
N ALA A 18 10.60 -16.77 54.99
CA ALA A 18 11.07 -18.14 55.16
C ALA A 18 10.40 -18.82 56.37
N ARG A 19 9.97 -20.07 56.18
CA ARG A 19 9.77 -21.01 57.29
C ARG A 19 10.45 -22.33 56.93
N TRP A 20 11.54 -22.58 57.65
CA TRP A 20 12.34 -23.80 57.57
C TRP A 20 11.62 -24.94 58.28
N PHE A 21 11.46 -26.07 57.60
CA PHE A 21 11.30 -27.38 58.24
C PHE A 21 12.30 -28.33 57.58
N PHE A 22 13.39 -28.61 58.28
CA PHE A 22 14.26 -29.75 58.00
C PHE A 22 13.66 -30.98 58.65
N PHE A 23 13.36 -32.00 57.87
CA PHE A 23 13.35 -33.39 58.33
C PHE A 23 14.24 -34.21 57.40
N GLY A 24 15.29 -34.78 57.98
CA GLY A 24 16.30 -35.56 57.28
C GLY A 24 15.79 -36.93 56.86
N GLY A 25 16.15 -37.33 55.66
CA GLY A 25 16.08 -38.70 55.17
C GLY A 25 17.34 -38.98 54.37
N ASN A 26 18.22 -39.81 54.94
CA ASN A 26 19.48 -40.24 54.33
C ASN A 26 19.20 -41.13 53.11
N GLY A 27 19.71 -40.73 51.94
CA GLY A 27 19.57 -41.48 50.70
C GLY A 27 20.47 -40.95 49.60
N MET A 28 21.77 -41.25 49.68
CA MET A 28 22.70 -41.03 48.58
C MET A 28 22.25 -41.82 47.34
N LYS A 29 22.00 -41.13 46.22
CA LYS A 29 22.60 -41.38 44.88
C LYS A 29 21.81 -40.71 43.74
N LYS A 30 22.58 -40.05 42.85
CA LYS A 30 22.30 -39.68 41.44
C LYS A 30 21.78 -38.26 41.16
N ARG A 31 22.77 -37.37 41.04
CA ARG A 31 22.99 -36.37 39.98
C ARG A 31 21.82 -36.09 39.01
N LEU A 32 21.39 -34.83 39.05
CA LEU A 32 21.31 -33.90 37.91
C LEU A 32 20.40 -34.31 36.74
N THR A 33 19.15 -33.81 36.73
CA THR A 33 18.52 -33.35 35.47
C THR A 33 17.45 -32.29 35.80
N VAL A 34 17.87 -31.03 35.90
CA VAL A 34 17.00 -29.88 35.67
C VAL A 34 17.13 -29.58 34.18
N MET A 35 16.13 -29.93 33.37
CA MET A 35 15.90 -29.43 32.00
C MET A 35 14.84 -30.33 31.34
N SER A 36 13.59 -29.87 31.25
CA SER A 36 12.72 -30.07 30.08
C SER A 36 11.32 -29.55 30.40
N GLY A 37 11.08 -28.27 30.12
CA GLY A 37 9.75 -27.67 30.24
C GLY A 37 9.52 -26.50 29.28
N VAL A 38 10.53 -26.07 28.53
CA VAL A 38 10.48 -24.86 27.69
C VAL A 38 10.38 -25.20 26.19
N LEU A 39 10.59 -26.44 25.77
CA LEU A 39 10.63 -26.79 24.34
C LEU A 39 9.24 -27.03 23.71
N MET A 40 8.17 -27.21 24.51
CA MET A 40 6.84 -27.56 23.99
C MET A 40 5.86 -26.38 23.86
N ALA A 41 6.28 -25.16 24.22
CA ALA A 41 5.43 -23.96 24.15
C ALA A 41 5.66 -23.10 22.88
N LEU A 42 6.61 -23.46 22.02
CA LEU A 42 7.05 -22.62 20.90
C LEU A 42 6.50 -23.05 19.52
N LEU A 43 5.44 -23.85 19.48
CA LEU A 43 4.86 -24.38 18.23
C LEU A 43 3.42 -23.93 17.95
N LEU A 44 2.85 -23.04 18.76
CA LEU A 44 1.51 -22.53 18.53
C LEU A 44 1.55 -21.16 17.83
N ALA A 45 0.94 -21.14 16.65
CA ALA A 45 0.54 -19.98 15.86
C ALA A 45 1.56 -19.38 14.87
N VAL A 46 2.05 -20.19 13.93
CA VAL A 46 2.32 -19.66 12.58
C VAL A 46 1.03 -19.81 11.78
N GLN A 47 0.19 -18.78 11.76
CA GLN A 47 -0.95 -18.75 10.84
C GLN A 47 -0.41 -18.51 9.41
N PRO A 48 -0.69 -19.38 8.43
CA PRO A 48 -0.30 -19.11 7.05
C PRO A 48 -1.11 -17.90 6.54
N ALA A 49 -0.44 -16.76 6.38
CA ALA A 49 -1.02 -15.63 5.66
C ALA A 49 -1.02 -15.96 4.16
N SER A 50 -2.17 -16.35 3.62
CA SER A 50 -2.35 -16.51 2.18
C SER A 50 -2.58 -15.14 1.54
N ALA A 51 -1.56 -14.59 0.88
CA ALA A 51 -1.72 -13.42 0.03
C ALA A 51 -2.41 -13.86 -1.28
N ALA A 52 -3.48 -13.17 -1.67
CA ALA A 52 -4.09 -13.38 -2.98
C ALA A 52 -3.11 -12.95 -4.08
N SER A 53 -3.07 -13.68 -5.20
CA SER A 53 -2.27 -13.31 -6.36
C SER A 53 -2.68 -11.93 -6.89
N ALA A 54 -1.68 -11.10 -7.17
CA ALA A 54 -1.84 -9.76 -7.75
C ALA A 54 -2.05 -9.89 -9.27
N PRO A 55 -3.19 -9.43 -9.83
CA PRO A 55 -3.42 -9.46 -11.27
C PRO A 55 -2.33 -8.74 -12.07
N PRO A 56 -2.00 -9.20 -13.29
CA PRO A 56 -1.08 -8.49 -14.19
C PRO A 56 -1.60 -7.09 -14.51
N LEU A 57 -0.70 -6.17 -14.85
CA LEU A 57 -1.08 -4.85 -15.38
C LEU A 57 -1.87 -5.04 -16.68
N THR A 58 -3.11 -4.55 -16.72
CA THR A 58 -4.03 -4.72 -17.86
C THR A 58 -4.51 -3.40 -18.45
N GLN A 59 -4.40 -2.29 -17.72
CA GLN A 59 -4.85 -1.00 -18.22
C GLN A 59 -4.10 0.16 -17.58
N LEU A 60 -3.77 1.16 -18.40
CA LEU A 60 -3.41 2.51 -17.99
C LEU A 60 -4.32 3.49 -18.75
N LYS A 61 -5.02 4.36 -18.04
CA LYS A 61 -5.96 5.31 -18.65
C LYS A 61 -5.95 6.64 -17.91
N VAL A 62 -5.82 7.74 -18.65
CA VAL A 62 -6.16 9.06 -18.10
C VAL A 62 -7.67 9.13 -17.95
N LEU A 63 -8.17 9.35 -16.73
CA LEU A 63 -9.59 9.42 -16.42
C LEU A 63 -10.16 10.81 -16.62
N LYS A 64 -9.44 11.81 -16.09
CA LYS A 64 -9.89 13.20 -16.08
C LYS A 64 -8.74 14.16 -15.86
N VAL A 65 -8.97 15.41 -16.25
CA VAL A 65 -8.12 16.56 -15.97
C VAL A 65 -8.95 17.58 -15.18
N GLU A 66 -8.37 18.16 -14.14
CA GLU A 66 -9.00 19.18 -13.30
C GLU A 66 -8.19 20.48 -13.40
N SER A 67 -8.85 21.61 -13.64
CA SER A 67 -8.22 22.94 -13.49
C SER A 67 -9.25 24.00 -13.07
N PRO A 68 -8.82 25.14 -12.51
CA PRO A 68 -9.72 26.27 -12.26
C PRO A 68 -10.37 26.83 -13.53
N GLY A 69 -9.63 26.85 -14.65
CA GLY A 69 -10.11 27.42 -15.91
C GLY A 69 -11.17 26.60 -16.64
N CYS A 70 -11.26 25.29 -16.37
CA CYS A 70 -12.20 24.39 -17.05
C CYS A 70 -13.04 23.51 -16.10
N GLY A 71 -12.71 23.45 -14.82
CA GLY A 71 -13.28 22.46 -13.90
C GLY A 71 -12.77 21.06 -14.22
N PHE A 72 -13.67 20.08 -14.19
CA PHE A 72 -13.35 18.69 -14.52
C PHE A 72 -13.69 18.37 -15.97
N GLU A 73 -12.71 17.87 -16.72
CA GLU A 73 -12.92 17.22 -18.01
C GLU A 73 -12.70 15.72 -17.87
N THR A 74 -13.70 14.91 -18.21
CA THR A 74 -13.53 13.46 -18.36
C THR A 74 -12.87 13.14 -19.69
N ILE A 75 -11.87 12.26 -19.67
CA ILE A 75 -11.14 11.85 -20.86
C ILE A 75 -11.71 10.54 -21.39
N GLU A 76 -12.24 10.61 -22.60
CA GLU A 76 -12.80 9.44 -23.29
C GLU A 76 -11.69 8.51 -23.78
N GLU A 77 -12.04 7.25 -24.05
CA GLU A 77 -11.09 6.31 -24.62
C GLU A 77 -10.63 6.77 -26.01
N GLY A 78 -9.33 6.71 -26.27
CA GLY A 78 -8.74 7.18 -27.53
C GLY A 78 -8.63 8.71 -27.66
N GLN A 79 -9.09 9.48 -26.67
CA GLN A 79 -8.94 10.93 -26.69
C GLN A 79 -7.46 11.33 -26.56
N ALA A 80 -6.90 11.92 -27.62
CA ALA A 80 -5.49 12.28 -27.68
C ALA A 80 -5.17 13.66 -27.07
N GLN A 81 -6.17 14.52 -26.87
CA GLN A 81 -6.02 15.86 -26.31
C GLN A 81 -7.24 16.29 -25.48
N THR A 82 -7.07 17.22 -24.54
CA THR A 82 -8.19 17.85 -23.83
C THR A 82 -9.07 18.67 -24.79
N ARG A 83 -10.37 18.72 -24.49
CA ARG A 83 -11.37 19.49 -25.25
C ARG A 83 -11.38 20.94 -24.80
N CYS A 84 -11.22 21.19 -23.52
CA CYS A 84 -11.08 22.53 -22.98
C CYS A 84 -9.62 22.95 -22.84
N ASN A 85 -9.43 24.27 -22.70
CA ASN A 85 -8.15 24.86 -22.36
C ASN A 85 -8.05 24.92 -20.83
N HIS A 86 -7.22 24.07 -20.24
CA HIS A 86 -6.97 24.04 -18.82
C HIS A 86 -6.00 25.15 -18.44
N ALA A 87 -6.44 26.05 -17.58
CA ALA A 87 -5.59 27.13 -17.08
C ALA A 87 -5.77 27.33 -15.57
N GLY A 88 -4.80 27.99 -14.97
CA GLY A 88 -4.78 28.35 -13.56
C GLY A 88 -3.82 27.50 -12.73
N PRO A 89 -3.77 27.76 -11.42
CA PRO A 89 -2.93 26.98 -10.51
C PRO A 89 -3.47 25.56 -10.30
N ASN A 90 -2.58 24.64 -9.91
CA ASN A 90 -2.93 23.28 -9.48
C ASN A 90 -3.73 22.47 -10.51
N ILE A 91 -3.34 22.51 -11.78
CA ILE A 91 -3.90 21.59 -12.78
C ILE A 91 -3.52 20.17 -12.37
N ARG A 92 -4.52 19.27 -12.33
CA ARG A 92 -4.34 17.87 -11.92
C ARG A 92 -4.74 16.90 -13.00
N ILE A 93 -3.96 15.83 -13.14
CA ILE A 93 -4.25 14.70 -14.02
C ILE A 93 -4.50 13.45 -13.19
N TYR A 94 -5.59 12.77 -13.49
CA TYR A 94 -6.00 11.54 -12.81
C TYR A 94 -5.76 10.34 -13.74
N VAL A 95 -4.93 9.40 -13.31
CA VAL A 95 -4.61 8.18 -14.09
C VAL A 95 -5.06 6.95 -13.33
N LEU A 96 -5.85 6.11 -13.98
CA LEU A 96 -6.20 4.79 -13.50
C LEU A 96 -5.20 3.76 -14.01
N GLU A 97 -4.65 3.00 -13.07
CA GLU A 97 -3.92 1.76 -13.31
C GLU A 97 -4.79 0.58 -12.84
N VAL A 98 -5.11 -0.34 -13.74
CA VAL A 98 -5.80 -1.61 -13.40
C VAL A 98 -4.81 -2.75 -13.54
N GLY A 99 -4.73 -3.58 -12.52
CA GLY A 99 -3.66 -4.54 -12.33
C GLY A 99 -2.45 -3.93 -11.63
N TYR A 100 -1.39 -4.73 -11.52
CA TYR A 100 -0.22 -4.36 -10.73
C TYR A 100 1.00 -4.09 -11.62
N GLY A 101 1.37 -2.81 -11.69
CA GLY A 101 2.64 -2.36 -12.25
C GLY A 101 3.75 -2.24 -11.21
N ARG A 102 4.98 -1.96 -11.66
CA ARG A 102 6.14 -1.70 -10.78
C ARG A 102 5.87 -0.50 -9.88
N SER A 103 6.59 -0.45 -8.75
CA SER A 103 6.45 0.60 -7.74
C SER A 103 6.82 2.00 -8.24
N GLN A 104 7.64 2.09 -9.28
CA GLN A 104 8.10 3.34 -9.89
C GLN A 104 7.66 3.38 -11.36
N PRO A 105 6.48 3.94 -11.66
CA PRO A 105 6.09 4.24 -13.04
C PRO A 105 6.92 5.41 -13.60
N HIS A 106 7.04 5.47 -14.92
CA HIS A 106 7.60 6.65 -15.58
C HIS A 106 6.48 7.64 -15.88
N VAL A 107 6.63 8.89 -15.43
CA VAL A 107 5.63 9.94 -15.60
C VAL A 107 6.31 11.24 -15.97
N ALA A 108 5.82 11.88 -17.03
CA ALA A 108 6.39 13.14 -17.49
C ALA A 108 5.36 14.06 -18.14
N LEU A 109 5.63 15.36 -18.08
CA LEU A 109 5.01 16.40 -18.91
C LEU A 109 6.10 16.99 -19.80
N ASP A 110 5.98 16.85 -21.12
CA ASP A 110 6.98 17.26 -22.11
C ASP A 110 8.40 16.74 -21.81
N GLY A 111 8.49 15.53 -21.24
CA GLY A 111 9.75 14.88 -20.87
C GLY A 111 10.31 15.28 -19.49
N PHE A 112 9.68 16.19 -18.77
CA PHE A 112 10.06 16.54 -17.39
C PHE A 112 9.21 15.75 -16.39
N GLU A 113 9.84 15.22 -15.34
CA GLU A 113 9.14 14.49 -14.28
C GLU A 113 8.09 15.37 -13.59
N VAL A 114 6.97 14.75 -13.22
CA VAL A 114 5.88 15.40 -12.50
C VAL A 114 5.58 14.66 -11.20
N ASP A 115 5.34 15.43 -10.15
CA ASP A 115 4.99 14.89 -8.85
C ASP A 115 3.54 14.43 -8.81
N GLY A 116 3.30 13.34 -8.10
CA GLY A 116 1.96 12.81 -7.90
C GLY A 116 1.81 11.98 -6.65
N THR A 117 0.57 11.66 -6.35
CA THR A 117 0.17 10.77 -5.26
C THR A 117 -0.43 9.49 -5.84
N ARG A 118 -0.31 8.40 -5.09
CA ARG A 118 -0.84 7.08 -5.45
C ARG A 118 -1.77 6.60 -4.34
N THR A 119 -2.99 6.22 -4.72
CA THR A 119 -3.98 5.65 -3.80
C THR A 119 -4.46 4.31 -4.35
N PRO A 120 -4.60 3.25 -3.53
CA PRO A 120 -5.12 1.98 -4.01
C PRO A 120 -6.57 2.13 -4.50
N VAL A 121 -6.90 1.40 -5.56
CA VAL A 121 -8.26 1.25 -6.07
C VAL A 121 -8.72 -0.17 -5.80
N CYS A 122 -9.91 -0.29 -5.21
CA CYS A 122 -10.52 -1.56 -4.92
C CYS A 122 -11.68 -1.85 -5.87
N ALA A 123 -12.07 -3.12 -5.99
CA ALA A 123 -13.27 -3.51 -6.70
C ALA A 123 -14.24 -4.21 -5.75
N TYR A 124 -15.54 -3.96 -5.96
CA TYR A 124 -16.62 -4.80 -5.47
C TYR A 124 -16.58 -6.17 -6.18
N ASP A 125 -17.31 -7.15 -5.65
CA ASP A 125 -17.40 -8.49 -6.23
C ASP A 125 -17.98 -8.50 -7.66
N ASN A 126 -18.71 -7.44 -8.05
CA ASN A 126 -19.22 -7.24 -9.41
C ASN A 126 -18.22 -6.59 -10.38
N GLY A 127 -16.99 -6.29 -9.94
CA GLY A 127 -15.94 -5.67 -10.75
C GLY A 127 -15.98 -4.13 -10.80
N ASN A 128 -16.96 -3.47 -10.18
CA ASN A 128 -17.00 -2.00 -10.14
C ASN A 128 -15.90 -1.45 -9.23
N LEU A 129 -15.18 -0.45 -9.75
CA LEU A 129 -14.11 0.22 -9.03
C LEU A 129 -14.67 1.14 -7.94
N THR A 130 -14.00 1.16 -6.79
CA THR A 130 -14.36 1.92 -5.59
C THR A 130 -13.11 2.28 -4.79
N ASP A 131 -13.27 3.17 -3.82
CA ASP A 131 -12.27 3.31 -2.77
C ASP A 131 -12.16 2.05 -1.91
N CYS A 132 -11.03 1.89 -1.22
CA CYS A 132 -10.76 0.73 -0.38
C CYS A 132 -11.32 0.87 1.05
N SER A 133 -12.41 1.61 1.26
CA SER A 133 -12.99 1.82 2.59
C SER A 133 -13.79 0.62 3.12
N GLN A 134 -14.28 -0.24 2.24
CA GLN A 134 -15.09 -1.42 2.57
C GLN A 134 -14.38 -2.73 2.22
N ARG A 135 -14.92 -3.89 2.66
CA ARG A 135 -14.41 -5.25 2.39
C ARG A 135 -14.33 -5.54 0.87
N THR A 136 -13.29 -5.02 0.24
CA THR A 136 -13.10 -5.01 -1.20
C THR A 136 -11.65 -5.39 -1.51
N LYS A 137 -11.41 -5.93 -2.71
CA LYS A 137 -10.07 -6.37 -3.12
C LYS A 137 -9.36 -5.23 -3.85
N VAL A 138 -8.11 -4.95 -3.50
CA VAL A 138 -7.26 -4.02 -4.26
C VAL A 138 -6.99 -4.60 -5.66
N VAL A 139 -7.37 -3.87 -6.69
CA VAL A 139 -7.24 -4.28 -8.10
C VAL A 139 -6.36 -3.34 -8.92
N GLY A 140 -5.90 -2.24 -8.35
CA GLY A 140 -5.14 -1.23 -9.08
C GLY A 140 -4.82 0.00 -8.25
N ASN A 141 -4.48 1.10 -8.92
CA ASN A 141 -4.13 2.37 -8.30
C ASN A 141 -4.72 3.55 -9.06
N LEU A 142 -5.09 4.58 -8.31
CA LEU A 142 -5.39 5.90 -8.83
C LEU A 142 -4.19 6.79 -8.55
N TYR A 143 -3.65 7.38 -9.61
CA TYR A 143 -2.61 8.38 -9.52
C TYR A 143 -3.21 9.77 -9.73
N VAL A 144 -2.74 10.74 -8.95
CA VAL A 144 -3.09 12.16 -9.11
C VAL A 144 -1.81 12.96 -9.21
N PHE A 145 -1.54 13.51 -10.39
CA PHE A 145 -0.36 14.32 -10.69
C PHE A 145 -0.70 15.81 -10.67
N ASN A 146 0.21 16.65 -10.19
CA ASN A 146 0.09 18.11 -10.27
C ASN A 146 1.08 18.62 -11.34
N LEU A 147 0.62 19.47 -12.25
CA LEU A 147 1.44 20.04 -13.32
C LEU A 147 2.44 21.11 -12.85
N ALA A 148 2.53 21.36 -11.54
CA ALA A 148 3.52 22.26 -10.93
C ALA A 148 3.57 23.66 -11.58
N GLY A 149 2.39 24.19 -11.96
CA GLY A 149 2.25 25.51 -12.57
C GLY A 149 2.36 25.54 -14.09
N LYS A 150 2.70 24.42 -14.74
CA LYS A 150 2.60 24.28 -16.20
C LYS A 150 1.13 24.36 -16.63
N GLN A 151 0.89 25.03 -17.74
CA GLN A 151 -0.46 25.33 -18.25
C GLN A 151 -0.86 24.43 -19.43
N GLU A 152 0.12 23.87 -20.13
CA GLU A 152 -0.07 23.01 -21.30
C GLU A 152 1.08 22.00 -21.36
N GLY A 153 0.93 20.98 -22.21
CA GLY A 153 1.98 20.01 -22.50
C GLY A 153 1.48 18.60 -22.76
N THR A 154 2.36 17.73 -23.23
CA THR A 154 2.08 16.31 -23.44
C THR A 154 2.39 15.53 -22.18
N PHE A 155 1.33 15.08 -21.51
CA PHE A 155 1.44 14.16 -20.39
C PHE A 155 1.67 12.75 -20.90
N THR A 156 2.60 12.03 -20.26
CA THR A 156 2.90 10.63 -20.53
C THR A 156 2.99 9.86 -19.22
N PHE A 157 2.41 8.67 -19.19
CA PHE A 157 2.50 7.74 -18.09
C PHE A 157 2.77 6.34 -18.64
N SER A 158 3.76 5.64 -18.11
CA SER A 158 4.02 4.24 -18.44
C SER A 158 4.41 3.42 -17.21
N ASN A 159 4.01 2.15 -17.20
CA ASN A 159 4.41 1.22 -16.16
C ASN A 159 4.57 -0.19 -16.74
N THR A 160 5.41 -0.99 -16.09
CA THR A 160 5.68 -2.37 -16.44
C THR A 160 4.97 -3.29 -15.45
N SER A 161 4.28 -4.31 -15.96
CA SER A 161 3.65 -5.35 -15.13
C SER A 161 4.67 -6.01 -14.19
N ILE A 162 4.27 -6.27 -12.94
CA ILE A 162 5.09 -7.10 -12.02
C ILE A 162 5.02 -8.58 -12.35
N ASN A 163 4.01 -8.99 -13.12
CA ASN A 163 3.80 -10.36 -13.54
C ASN A 163 4.55 -10.63 -14.86
N ALA A 164 5.12 -11.83 -14.99
CA ALA A 164 5.74 -12.29 -16.23
C ALA A 164 4.73 -12.23 -17.41
N PRO A 165 5.15 -11.85 -18.62
CA PRO A 165 6.52 -11.57 -19.06
C PRO A 165 7.03 -10.14 -18.77
N GLY A 166 6.32 -9.34 -17.97
CA GLY A 166 6.71 -7.96 -17.69
C GLY A 166 6.35 -6.99 -18.83
N ASN A 167 5.14 -7.10 -19.36
CA ASN A 167 4.65 -6.19 -20.41
C ASN A 167 4.59 -4.75 -19.89
N THR A 168 5.09 -3.80 -20.69
CA THR A 168 4.96 -2.37 -20.42
C THR A 168 3.74 -1.82 -21.14
N MET A 169 2.96 -1.02 -20.42
CA MET A 169 1.83 -0.26 -20.97
C MET A 169 2.14 1.23 -20.84
N SER A 170 1.54 2.04 -21.71
CA SER A 170 1.62 3.49 -21.66
C SER A 170 0.29 4.15 -22.02
N THR A 171 0.11 5.37 -21.56
CA THR A 171 -0.95 6.28 -21.97
C THR A 171 -0.37 7.69 -22.11
N GLN A 172 -0.96 8.49 -22.99
CA GLN A 172 -0.56 9.87 -23.22
C GLN A 172 -1.78 10.75 -23.45
N LEU A 173 -1.66 12.02 -23.12
CA LEU A 173 -2.69 13.02 -23.36
C LEU A 173 -2.05 14.39 -23.52
N TYR A 174 -2.39 15.10 -24.59
CA TYR A 174 -2.02 16.51 -24.74
C TYR A 174 -3.00 17.39 -23.94
N ILE A 175 -2.46 18.21 -23.05
CA ILE A 175 -3.18 19.21 -22.27
C ILE A 175 -2.98 20.56 -22.96
N LYS A 176 -4.07 21.18 -23.41
CA LYS A 176 -4.12 22.58 -23.84
C LYS A 176 -4.85 23.43 -22.81
#